data_AF-A0A2D9PQ06-F1
#
_entry.id   AF-A0A2D9PQ06-F1
#
_cell.length_a   1.000
_cell.length_b   1.000
_cell.length_c   1.000
_cell.angle_alpha   90.00
_cell.angle_beta   90.00
_cell.angle_gamma   90.00
#
_symmetry.space_group_name_H-M   'P 1'
#
loop_
_entity.id
_entity.type
_entity.pdbx_description
1 polymer ?
#
loop_
_entity_poly.entity_id
_entity_poly.type
_entity_poly.pdbx_seq_one_letter_code
_entity_poly.pdbx_strand_id
1 'polypeptide(L)'
;MTHNRRSILALMTLAIASPNLSLAGDESPFNFNLPLKTFGGKQFWTDVRIQSGWRIQSNHYTGHCRILDEKNVRQTWGSLKHCRKIFDAFVDDGTIRPYQKKIIVLLHGVIRTRNSLDPLGRYLQSRNAADIISWGYASTRQTISQHADKFGELLGDFPKDAEIFLVGHSMGNIVVRSYLKTRTDKRIKRMVMLAPPNQGSAFGRTVNDNVLFEALWGISGQQLGGNFQALEEQLGTPDFKFGIIAGHLENVPIRNPLLDGPSDLVVSVKETKLSGASDFRTVNSTHTRIMNQRETLQYVHHFLKHGYFETAKTQLPIK
;
A
#
# COMPACT_ATOMS: atom_id res chain seq x y z
N MET A 1 21.71 -58.32 8.03
CA MET A 1 20.48 -58.00 7.29
C MET A 1 19.90 -56.72 7.91
N THR A 2 20.37 -55.55 7.51
CA THR A 2 19.84 -54.69 6.42
C THR A 2 18.52 -54.00 6.77
N HIS A 3 18.63 -52.69 7.03
CA HIS A 3 17.69 -51.57 6.82
C HIS A 3 16.20 -51.84 6.54
N ASN A 4 15.32 -51.05 7.21
CA ASN A 4 14.67 -49.94 6.50
C ASN A 4 13.99 -48.88 7.40
N ARG A 5 14.23 -47.60 7.03
CA ARG A 5 13.48 -46.39 7.41
C ARG A 5 12.14 -46.34 6.64
N ARG A 6 11.14 -45.62 7.20
CA ARG A 6 9.91 -44.98 6.61
C ARG A 6 8.72 -45.27 7.54
N SER A 7 7.84 -44.36 7.96
CA SER A 7 7.55 -42.95 7.66
C SER A 7 6.70 -42.39 8.81
N ILE A 8 6.99 -41.16 9.26
CA ILE A 8 6.08 -40.35 10.07
C ILE A 8 5.19 -39.60 9.07
N LEU A 9 3.91 -39.95 9.01
CA LEU A 9 2.87 -39.13 8.36
C LEU A 9 1.49 -39.56 8.89
N ALA A 10 0.59 -38.57 8.99
CA ALA A 10 -0.78 -38.61 9.51
C ALA A 10 -0.84 -38.44 11.05
N LEU A 11 -1.61 -37.51 11.64
CA LEU A 11 -2.72 -36.67 11.18
C LEU A 11 -2.56 -35.28 11.84
N MET A 12 -2.46 -34.19 11.06
CA MET A 12 -2.97 -32.89 11.51
C MET A 12 -4.35 -32.74 10.89
N THR A 13 -5.35 -33.19 11.62
CA THR A 13 -6.77 -33.05 11.28
C THR A 13 -7.16 -31.57 11.29
N LEU A 14 -7.71 -31.15 10.15
CA LEU A 14 -8.56 -29.98 9.99
C LEU A 14 -9.55 -29.85 11.16
N ALA A 15 -9.46 -28.76 11.91
CA ALA A 15 -10.61 -28.21 12.62
C ALA A 15 -11.32 -27.23 11.67
N ILE A 16 -12.12 -27.76 10.74
CA ILE A 16 -13.25 -27.02 10.20
C ILE A 16 -14.36 -27.19 11.24
N ALA A 17 -14.54 -26.16 12.08
CA ALA A 17 -15.64 -26.10 13.04
C ALA A 17 -16.28 -24.71 12.98
N SER A 18 -17.47 -24.69 12.37
CA SER A 18 -18.63 -23.83 12.65
C SER A 18 -18.50 -22.29 12.43
N PRO A 19 -19.47 -21.64 11.76
CA PRO A 19 -19.47 -20.20 11.48
C PRO A 19 -19.81 -19.30 12.70
N ASN A 20 -19.71 -19.83 13.93
CA ASN A 20 -19.97 -19.10 15.19
C ASN A 20 -18.76 -19.17 16.14
N LEU A 21 -17.54 -19.05 15.60
CA LEU A 21 -16.34 -19.01 16.43
C LEU A 21 -16.06 -17.57 16.90
N SER A 22 -16.69 -17.23 18.03
CA SER A 22 -16.25 -16.23 19.02
C SER A 22 -15.94 -14.82 18.50
N LEU A 23 -16.90 -13.91 18.67
CA LEU A 23 -16.61 -12.49 18.91
C LEU A 23 -15.48 -12.42 19.94
N ALA A 24 -14.31 -11.92 19.54
CA ALA A 24 -13.13 -11.83 20.38
C ALA A 24 -13.44 -10.96 21.61
N GLY A 25 -13.83 -11.61 22.71
CA GLY A 25 -13.99 -10.96 24.01
C GLY A 25 -12.64 -10.47 24.50
N ASP A 26 -12.62 -9.26 25.04
CA ASP A 26 -11.42 -8.59 25.55
C ASP A 26 -10.70 -9.40 26.66
N GLU A 27 -11.40 -10.36 27.29
CA GLU A 27 -10.92 -11.14 28.45
C GLU A 27 -10.96 -12.67 28.24
N SER A 28 -10.78 -13.16 27.01
CA SER A 28 -10.66 -14.61 26.81
C SER A 28 -9.39 -15.15 27.49
N PRO A 29 -9.48 -16.14 28.42
CA PRO A 29 -8.31 -16.78 29.03
C PRO A 29 -7.44 -17.54 28.01
N PHE A 30 -7.90 -17.68 26.76
CA PHE A 30 -7.14 -18.24 25.64
C PHE A 30 -6.29 -17.22 24.87
N ASN A 31 -6.27 -15.94 25.28
CA ASN A 31 -5.41 -14.89 24.69
C ASN A 31 -3.92 -15.05 25.12
N PHE A 32 -3.42 -16.28 25.16
CA PHE A 32 -2.03 -16.57 25.46
C PHE A 32 -1.15 -16.03 24.30
N ASN A 33 -0.37 -14.98 24.57
CA ASN A 33 0.55 -14.45 23.58
C ASN A 33 1.96 -15.00 23.79
N LEU A 34 2.38 -15.90 22.91
CA LEU A 34 3.80 -16.19 22.71
C LEU A 34 4.38 -15.18 21.71
N PRO A 35 5.48 -14.48 22.03
CA PRO A 35 6.15 -13.55 21.13
C PRO A 35 6.84 -14.31 20.00
N LEU A 36 6.07 -14.60 18.95
CA LEU A 36 6.53 -15.35 17.79
C LEU A 36 6.84 -14.39 16.64
N LYS A 37 7.95 -14.64 15.95
CA LYS A 37 8.28 -13.96 14.70
C LYS A 37 7.23 -14.34 13.65
N THR A 38 6.63 -13.33 13.03
CA THR A 38 5.67 -13.53 11.93
C THR A 38 6.30 -13.11 10.61
N PHE A 39 5.75 -13.60 9.49
CA PHE A 39 6.08 -13.06 8.16
C PHE A 39 5.35 -11.73 7.87
N GLY A 40 4.73 -11.09 8.87
CA GLY A 40 3.98 -9.83 8.73
C GLY A 40 2.58 -9.97 8.11
N GLY A 41 2.14 -11.19 7.75
CA GLY A 41 0.75 -11.46 7.30
C GLY A 41 0.32 -10.73 6.03
N LYS A 42 1.21 -10.58 5.06
CA LYS A 42 1.19 -9.46 4.11
C LYS A 42 0.05 -9.42 3.07
N GLN A 43 -0.78 -10.46 2.96
CA GLN A 43 -1.86 -10.53 1.96
C GLN A 43 -3.28 -10.55 2.55
N PHE A 44 -3.42 -10.88 3.84
CA PHE A 44 -4.74 -11.02 4.49
C PHE A 44 -4.90 -10.09 5.68
N TRP A 45 -3.91 -9.26 5.93
CA TRP A 45 -3.88 -8.34 7.05
C TRP A 45 -3.78 -6.92 6.53
N THR A 46 -4.54 -6.03 7.16
CA THR A 46 -4.47 -4.60 6.93
C THR A 46 -3.90 -3.93 8.17
N ASP A 47 -2.86 -3.12 7.97
CA ASP A 47 -2.28 -2.28 9.02
C ASP A 47 -3.31 -1.19 9.38
N VAL A 48 -3.77 -1.17 10.63
CA VAL A 48 -4.81 -0.24 11.14
C VAL A 48 -4.17 0.99 11.79
N ARG A 49 -3.03 0.80 12.46
CA ARG A 49 -2.20 1.87 13.04
C ARG A 49 -0.74 1.50 12.83
N ILE A 50 0.09 2.47 12.46
CA ILE A 50 1.54 2.28 12.28
C ILE A 50 2.27 3.45 12.91
N GLN A 51 3.19 3.18 13.84
CA GLN A 51 3.96 4.22 14.51
C GLN A 51 5.36 3.69 14.86
N SER A 52 6.40 4.44 14.48
CA SER A 52 7.81 4.07 14.73
C SER A 52 8.17 2.60 14.41
N GLY A 53 7.63 2.05 13.31
CA GLY A 53 7.87 0.66 12.86
C GLY A 53 6.92 -0.39 13.46
N TRP A 54 6.28 -0.08 14.58
CA TRP A 54 5.24 -0.87 15.22
C TRP A 54 3.92 -0.75 14.48
N ARG A 55 3.06 -1.77 14.58
CA ARG A 55 1.77 -1.78 13.89
C ARG A 55 0.71 -2.60 14.60
N ILE A 56 -0.52 -2.10 14.55
CA ILE A 56 -1.72 -2.92 14.76
C ILE A 56 -2.15 -3.45 13.40
N GLN A 57 -2.36 -4.75 13.28
CA GLN A 57 -2.92 -5.35 12.07
C GLN A 57 -4.27 -5.99 12.37
N SER A 58 -5.23 -5.88 11.47
CA SER A 58 -6.50 -6.61 11.51
C SER A 58 -6.56 -7.64 10.38
N ASN A 59 -6.99 -8.85 10.70
CA ASN A 59 -7.20 -9.90 9.72
C ASN A 59 -8.52 -9.67 8.97
N HIS A 60 -8.46 -9.75 7.64
CA HIS A 60 -9.61 -9.50 6.80
C HIS A 60 -10.78 -10.48 7.03
N TYR A 61 -10.51 -11.76 7.29
CA TYR A 61 -11.56 -12.79 7.41
C TYR A 61 -12.10 -12.92 8.82
N THR A 62 -11.24 -12.78 9.83
CA THR A 62 -11.64 -13.03 11.23
C THR A 62 -11.89 -11.76 12.03
N GLY A 63 -11.50 -10.58 11.51
CA GLY A 63 -11.53 -9.30 12.25
C GLY A 63 -10.53 -9.20 13.40
N HIS A 64 -9.88 -10.32 13.74
CA HIS A 64 -8.91 -10.44 14.81
C HIS A 64 -7.71 -9.52 14.61
N CYS A 65 -7.27 -8.87 15.68
CA CYS A 65 -6.19 -7.90 15.65
C CYS A 65 -4.93 -8.40 16.35
N ARG A 66 -3.77 -7.87 15.95
CA ARG A 66 -2.49 -8.12 16.63
C ARG A 66 -1.60 -6.89 16.62
N ILE A 67 -0.77 -6.74 17.64
CA ILE A 67 0.34 -5.80 17.63
C ILE A 67 1.60 -6.54 17.17
N LEU A 68 2.30 -5.96 16.19
CA LEU A 68 3.65 -6.37 15.82
C LEU A 68 4.63 -5.23 16.10
N ASP A 69 5.80 -5.58 16.60
CA ASP A 69 6.93 -4.64 16.69
C ASP A 69 7.61 -4.41 15.32
N GLU A 70 8.65 -3.58 15.31
CA GLU A 70 9.48 -3.30 14.14
C GLU A 70 10.11 -4.55 13.49
N LYS A 71 10.33 -5.62 14.26
CA LYS A 71 10.92 -6.89 13.81
C LYS A 71 9.86 -7.91 13.39
N ASN A 72 8.57 -7.52 13.36
CA ASN A 72 7.40 -8.35 13.10
C ASN A 72 7.19 -9.47 14.13
N VAL A 73 7.66 -9.27 15.37
CA VAL A 73 7.35 -10.15 16.50
C VAL A 73 6.01 -9.71 17.08
N ARG A 74 5.12 -10.67 17.33
CA ARG A 74 3.79 -10.39 17.88
C ARG A 74 3.86 -10.10 19.37
N GLN A 75 3.40 -8.92 19.76
CA GLN A 75 3.46 -8.45 21.16
C GLN A 75 2.14 -8.64 21.90
N THR A 76 1.01 -8.59 21.18
CA THR A 76 -0.31 -8.98 21.70
C THR A 76 -1.26 -9.32 20.55
N TRP A 77 -2.42 -9.87 20.88
CA TRP A 77 -3.51 -10.16 19.97
C TRP A 77 -4.88 -10.13 20.67
N GLY A 78 -5.95 -9.90 19.91
CA GLY A 78 -7.31 -9.83 20.45
C GLY A 78 -8.22 -8.92 19.63
N SER A 79 -9.15 -8.25 20.32
CA SER A 79 -10.00 -7.23 19.69
C SER A 79 -9.18 -6.00 19.28
N LEU A 80 -9.74 -5.17 18.39
CA LEU A 80 -9.12 -3.89 18.03
C LEU A 80 -9.03 -2.95 19.25
N LYS A 81 -10.05 -2.93 20.10
CA LYS A 81 -10.09 -2.09 21.32
C LYS A 81 -8.97 -2.48 22.28
N HIS A 82 -8.79 -3.78 22.51
CA HIS A 82 -7.70 -4.31 23.32
C HIS A 82 -6.34 -3.93 22.73
N CYS A 83 -6.12 -4.18 21.44
CA CYS A 83 -4.86 -3.84 20.78
C CYS A 83 -4.57 -2.32 20.82
N ARG A 84 -5.58 -1.46 20.65
CA ARG A 84 -5.39 0.00 20.76
C ARG A 84 -4.95 0.39 22.18
N LYS A 85 -5.63 -0.11 23.21
CA LYS A 85 -5.27 0.16 24.62
C LYS A 85 -3.82 -0.22 24.93
N ILE A 86 -3.38 -1.41 24.51
CA ILE A 86 -1.99 -1.86 24.73
C ILE A 86 -1.00 -1.03 23.89
N PHE A 87 -1.36 -0.68 22.66
CA PHE A 87 -0.50 0.16 21.82
C PHE A 87 -0.34 1.57 22.42
N ASP A 88 -1.41 2.14 22.97
CA ASP A 88 -1.36 3.43 23.67
C ASP A 88 -0.44 3.36 24.89
N ALA A 89 -0.53 2.30 25.70
CA ALA A 89 0.37 2.09 26.83
C ALA A 89 1.85 2.04 26.40
N PHE A 90 2.18 1.40 25.27
CA PHE A 90 3.54 1.40 24.72
C PHE A 90 3.98 2.78 24.18
N VAL A 91 3.05 3.64 23.80
CA VAL A 91 3.38 5.03 23.42
C VAL A 91 3.63 5.86 24.68
N ASP A 92 2.78 5.69 25.69
CA ASP A 92 2.83 6.43 26.95
C ASP A 92 4.08 6.10 27.78
N ASP A 93 4.53 4.84 27.78
CA ASP A 93 5.74 4.40 28.48
C ASP A 93 7.05 4.65 27.70
N GLY A 94 6.95 5.16 26.46
CA GLY A 94 8.08 5.51 25.60
C GLY A 94 8.66 4.35 24.78
N THR A 95 8.10 3.13 24.87
CA THR A 95 8.49 1.99 24.04
C THR A 95 8.31 2.29 22.54
N ILE A 96 7.24 3.00 22.18
CA ILE A 96 6.94 3.46 20.83
C ILE A 96 7.04 4.99 20.81
N ARG A 97 8.04 5.50 20.10
CA ARG A 97 8.22 6.95 19.94
C ARG A 97 6.96 7.62 19.34
N PRO A 98 6.55 8.81 19.82
CA PRO A 98 5.47 9.60 19.21
C PRO A 98 5.79 9.98 17.76
N TYR A 99 4.77 10.28 16.96
CA TYR A 99 4.97 10.73 15.57
C TYR A 99 5.81 12.02 15.49
N GLN A 100 6.62 12.11 14.44
CA GLN A 100 7.20 13.38 14.00
C GLN A 100 6.13 14.23 13.31
N LYS A 101 6.36 15.54 13.25
CA LYS A 101 5.48 16.47 12.55
C LYS A 101 5.28 16.12 11.07
N LYS A 102 6.33 15.64 10.39
CA LYS A 102 6.26 15.25 8.98
C LYS A 102 6.11 13.74 8.86
N ILE A 103 5.14 13.30 8.06
CA ILE A 103 4.84 11.88 7.84
C ILE A 103 4.76 11.64 6.33
N ILE A 104 5.53 10.67 5.83
CA ILE A 104 5.48 10.20 4.46
C ILE A 104 4.81 8.83 4.43
N VAL A 105 3.65 8.72 3.79
CA VAL A 105 2.92 7.46 3.65
C VAL A 105 3.18 6.86 2.29
N LEU A 106 3.60 5.59 2.28
CA LEU A 106 3.89 4.83 1.07
C LEU A 106 2.79 3.78 0.86
N LEU A 107 2.13 3.82 -0.31
CA LEU A 107 1.04 2.92 -0.66
C LEU A 107 1.44 2.00 -1.82
N HIS A 108 1.46 0.69 -1.58
CA HIS A 108 1.79 -0.30 -2.61
C HIS A 108 0.61 -0.60 -3.54
N GLY A 109 0.89 -1.22 -4.68
CA GLY A 109 -0.13 -1.69 -5.63
C GLY A 109 -0.74 -3.05 -5.27
N VAL A 110 -1.65 -3.52 -6.12
CA VAL A 110 -2.30 -4.85 -6.04
C VAL A 110 -1.28 -5.99 -6.14
N ILE A 111 -1.56 -7.12 -5.47
CA ILE A 111 -0.69 -8.34 -5.37
C ILE A 111 0.66 -8.09 -4.65
N ARG A 112 1.05 -6.82 -4.48
CA ARG A 112 2.25 -6.42 -3.76
C ARG A 112 1.98 -6.38 -2.25
N THR A 113 3.06 -6.12 -1.54
CA THR A 113 3.07 -5.87 -0.11
C THR A 113 3.85 -4.59 0.13
N ARG A 114 3.73 -3.99 1.31
CA ARG A 114 4.50 -2.81 1.71
C ARG A 114 6.01 -2.90 1.40
N ASN A 115 6.57 -4.12 1.41
CA ASN A 115 7.97 -4.37 1.12
C ASN A 115 8.43 -3.98 -0.29
N SER A 116 7.53 -3.90 -1.26
CA SER A 116 7.91 -3.44 -2.59
C SER A 116 8.41 -1.99 -2.59
N LEU A 117 8.05 -1.21 -1.56
CA LEU A 117 8.47 0.18 -1.39
C LEU A 117 9.62 0.32 -0.38
N ASP A 118 10.18 -0.77 0.14
CA ASP A 118 11.26 -0.71 1.14
C ASP A 118 12.48 0.10 0.64
N PRO A 119 12.96 -0.06 -0.62
CA PRO A 119 14.10 0.73 -1.09
C PRO A 119 13.80 2.22 -1.12
N LEU A 120 12.59 2.61 -1.55
CA LEU A 120 12.14 4.00 -1.49
C LEU A 120 12.04 4.51 -0.05
N GLY A 121 11.46 3.72 0.84
CA GLY A 121 11.34 4.09 2.26
C GLY A 121 12.70 4.34 2.91
N ARG A 122 13.68 3.46 2.70
CA ARG A 122 15.06 3.64 3.20
C ARG A 122 15.75 4.85 2.57
N TYR A 123 15.54 5.08 1.28
CA TYR A 123 16.11 6.22 0.58
C TYR A 123 15.61 7.56 1.17
N LEU A 124 14.32 7.65 1.46
CA LEU A 124 13.70 8.82 2.08
C LEU A 124 14.09 8.96 3.56
N GLN A 125 14.10 7.87 4.32
CA GLN A 125 14.43 7.90 5.75
C GLN A 125 15.84 8.44 6.01
N SER A 126 16.79 8.16 5.12
CA SER A 126 18.17 8.67 5.21
C SER A 126 18.32 10.14 4.81
N ARG A 127 17.28 10.80 4.29
CA ARG A 127 17.34 12.15 3.69
C ARG A 127 16.29 13.13 4.24
N ASN A 128 15.30 12.63 4.97
CA ASN A 128 14.18 13.41 5.47
C ASN A 128 14.08 13.29 6.98
N ALA A 129 13.84 14.42 7.66
CA ALA A 129 13.32 14.43 9.02
C ALA A 129 11.79 14.21 8.97
N ALA A 130 11.38 12.96 8.71
CA ALA A 130 9.99 12.54 8.63
C ALA A 130 9.83 11.07 9.03
N ASP A 131 8.66 10.72 9.56
CA ASP A 131 8.29 9.32 9.73
C ASP A 131 7.91 8.71 8.38
N ILE A 132 8.46 7.52 8.09
CA ILE A 132 8.11 6.77 6.88
C ILE A 132 7.13 5.66 7.26
N ILE A 133 5.90 5.77 6.75
CA ILE A 133 4.82 4.83 7.00
C ILE A 133 4.56 4.01 5.73
N SER A 134 5.19 2.83 5.65
CA SER A 134 4.89 1.86 4.59
C SER A 134 3.61 1.11 4.92
N TRP A 135 2.48 1.57 4.39
CA TRP A 135 1.17 1.03 4.73
C TRP A 135 0.93 -0.29 4.01
N GLY A 136 0.78 -1.37 4.78
CA GLY A 136 0.38 -2.68 4.27
C GLY A 136 -1.13 -2.87 4.37
N TYR A 137 -1.77 -3.25 3.27
CA TYR A 137 -3.19 -3.56 3.24
C TYR A 137 -3.48 -4.79 2.38
N ALA A 138 -4.58 -5.48 2.67
CA ALA A 138 -5.00 -6.70 1.98
C ALA A 138 -5.52 -6.40 0.55
N SER A 139 -4.60 -5.96 -0.32
CA SER A 139 -4.86 -5.30 -1.62
C SER A 139 -5.69 -6.08 -2.64
N THR A 140 -5.94 -7.37 -2.43
CA THR A 140 -6.72 -8.23 -3.33
C THR A 140 -8.04 -8.70 -2.70
N ARG A 141 -8.36 -8.25 -1.49
CA ARG A 141 -9.45 -8.79 -0.66
C ARG A 141 -10.61 -7.82 -0.43
N GLN A 142 -10.44 -6.56 -0.78
CA GLN A 142 -11.46 -5.53 -0.60
C GLN A 142 -11.61 -4.72 -1.89
N THR A 143 -12.66 -3.92 -1.95
CA THR A 143 -12.82 -2.92 -3.01
C THR A 143 -11.88 -1.73 -2.80
N ILE A 144 -11.65 -0.96 -3.86
CA ILE A 144 -10.91 0.31 -3.78
C ILE A 144 -11.52 1.26 -2.75
N SER A 145 -12.85 1.36 -2.69
CA SER A 145 -13.55 2.21 -1.72
C SER A 145 -13.33 1.76 -0.26
N GLN A 146 -13.37 0.45 0.00
CA GLN A 146 -13.06 -0.09 1.32
C GLN A 146 -11.59 0.14 1.71
N HIS A 147 -10.66 0.05 0.76
CA HIS A 147 -9.28 0.44 1.00
C HIS A 147 -9.15 1.94 1.27
N ALA A 148 -9.90 2.80 0.58
CA ALA A 148 -9.92 4.24 0.83
C ALA A 148 -10.47 4.58 2.23
N ASP A 149 -11.48 3.85 2.72
CA ASP A 149 -11.99 4.00 4.08
C ASP A 149 -10.91 3.65 5.12
N LYS A 150 -10.23 2.51 4.94
CA LYS A 150 -9.12 2.09 5.82
C LYS A 150 -7.92 3.02 5.75
N PHE A 151 -7.66 3.61 4.58
CA PHE A 151 -6.66 4.65 4.45
C PHE A 151 -7.04 5.89 5.26
N GLY A 152 -8.31 6.30 5.22
CA GLY A 152 -8.82 7.40 6.04
C GLY A 152 -8.72 7.13 7.55
N GLU A 153 -9.03 5.90 7.99
CA GLU A 153 -8.85 5.46 9.38
C GLU A 153 -7.37 5.60 9.81
N LEU A 154 -6.42 5.13 8.98
CA LEU A 154 -4.98 5.26 9.24
C LEU A 154 -4.57 6.73 9.40
N LEU A 155 -4.98 7.61 8.49
CA LEU A 155 -4.67 9.04 8.59
C LEU A 155 -5.27 9.67 9.85
N GLY A 156 -6.41 9.15 10.32
CA GLY A 156 -7.07 9.59 11.55
C GLY A 156 -6.21 9.42 12.81
N ASP A 157 -5.31 8.43 12.81
CA ASP A 157 -4.39 8.15 13.93
C ASP A 157 -3.17 9.11 13.96
N PHE A 158 -2.97 9.92 12.92
CA PHE A 158 -1.87 10.90 12.90
C PHE A 158 -2.23 12.19 13.67
N PRO A 159 -1.23 12.92 14.19
CA PRO A 159 -1.46 14.21 14.86
C PRO A 159 -2.24 15.20 13.99
N LYS A 160 -3.00 16.10 14.63
CA LYS A 160 -3.83 17.09 13.93
C LYS A 160 -3.00 18.15 13.20
N ASP A 161 -1.80 18.43 13.67
CA ASP A 161 -0.85 19.40 13.12
C ASP A 161 0.22 18.75 12.22
N ALA A 162 0.08 17.46 11.90
CA ALA A 162 1.00 16.75 11.02
C ALA A 162 0.98 17.31 9.58
N GLU A 163 2.13 17.26 8.92
CA GLU A 163 2.27 17.46 7.48
C GLU A 163 2.43 16.09 6.80
N ILE A 164 1.44 15.72 6.00
CA ILE A 164 1.35 14.41 5.35
C ILE A 164 1.81 14.52 3.90
N PHE A 165 2.68 13.60 3.50
CA PHE A 165 3.19 13.46 2.14
C PHE A 165 2.87 12.05 1.67
N LEU A 166 2.42 11.90 0.42
CA LEU A 166 1.98 10.61 -0.10
C LEU A 166 2.88 10.15 -1.24
N VAL A 167 3.18 8.85 -1.29
CA VAL A 167 3.73 8.21 -2.48
C VAL A 167 2.96 6.95 -2.77
N GLY A 168 2.22 6.95 -3.88
CA GLY A 168 1.45 5.79 -4.32
C GLY A 168 2.14 5.08 -5.47
N HIS A 169 2.16 3.75 -5.46
CA HIS A 169 2.53 2.93 -6.60
C HIS A 169 1.31 2.22 -7.18
N SER A 170 1.12 2.31 -8.50
CA SER A 170 0.06 1.61 -9.22
C SER A 170 -1.31 1.84 -8.56
N MET A 171 -2.03 0.77 -8.18
CA MET A 171 -3.31 0.82 -7.46
C MET A 171 -3.31 1.68 -6.19
N GLY A 172 -2.19 1.80 -5.47
CA GLY A 172 -2.12 2.65 -4.27
C GLY A 172 -2.50 4.11 -4.56
N ASN A 173 -2.26 4.58 -5.79
CA ASN A 173 -2.72 5.89 -6.24
C ASN A 173 -4.24 5.99 -6.36
N ILE A 174 -4.88 4.94 -6.85
CA ILE A 174 -6.33 4.88 -7.06
C ILE A 174 -7.06 4.81 -5.71
N VAL A 175 -6.47 4.14 -4.71
CA VAL A 175 -6.96 4.17 -3.32
C VAL A 175 -6.96 5.60 -2.77
N VAL A 176 -5.87 6.36 -2.97
CA VAL A 176 -5.81 7.78 -2.55
C VAL A 176 -6.86 8.61 -3.29
N ARG A 177 -6.99 8.44 -4.61
CA ARG A 177 -8.01 9.16 -5.38
C ARG A 177 -9.43 8.85 -4.93
N SER A 178 -9.74 7.60 -4.62
CA SER A 178 -11.04 7.21 -4.07
C SER A 178 -11.30 7.84 -2.70
N TYR A 179 -10.27 7.91 -1.83
CA TYR A 179 -10.36 8.63 -0.56
C TYR A 179 -10.67 10.13 -0.77
N LEU A 180 -9.99 10.78 -1.72
CA LEU A 180 -10.14 12.20 -2.02
C LEU A 180 -11.49 12.56 -2.66
N LYS A 181 -12.24 11.58 -3.18
CA LYS A 181 -13.57 11.84 -3.76
C LYS A 181 -14.57 12.33 -2.71
N THR A 182 -14.51 11.77 -1.51
CA THR A 182 -15.51 11.99 -0.46
C THR A 182 -14.94 12.65 0.79
N ARG A 183 -13.60 12.77 0.89
CA ARG A 183 -12.91 13.30 2.07
C ARG A 183 -11.83 14.29 1.67
N THR A 184 -11.61 15.27 2.53
CA THR A 184 -10.50 16.21 2.43
C THR A 184 -9.68 16.15 3.71
N ASP A 185 -8.36 16.24 3.59
CA ASP A 185 -7.46 16.33 4.72
C ASP A 185 -6.40 17.39 4.46
N LYS A 186 -6.58 18.56 5.10
CA LYS A 186 -5.69 19.73 4.95
C LYS A 186 -4.26 19.45 5.39
N ARG A 187 -4.00 18.35 6.11
CA ARG A 187 -2.66 17.91 6.50
C ARG A 187 -1.87 17.38 5.29
N ILE A 188 -2.54 16.85 4.27
CA ILE A 188 -1.88 16.36 3.05
C ILE A 188 -1.34 17.54 2.25
N LYS A 189 -0.02 17.57 2.05
CA LYS A 189 0.67 18.70 1.40
C LYS A 189 1.06 18.40 -0.03
N ARG A 190 1.56 17.17 -0.28
CA ARG A 190 2.01 16.75 -1.61
C ARG A 190 1.86 15.26 -1.82
N MET A 191 1.74 14.86 -3.09
CA MET A 191 1.75 13.46 -3.51
C MET A 191 2.67 13.23 -4.71
N VAL A 192 3.34 12.08 -4.74
CA VAL A 192 3.98 11.56 -5.95
C VAL A 192 3.29 10.26 -6.35
N MET A 193 2.89 10.18 -7.62
CA MET A 193 2.23 9.01 -8.19
C MET A 193 3.20 8.25 -9.08
N LEU A 194 3.52 7.00 -8.72
CA LEU A 194 4.39 6.12 -9.48
C LEU A 194 3.55 5.14 -10.32
N ALA A 195 3.66 5.23 -11.64
CA ALA A 195 2.92 4.42 -12.61
C ALA A 195 1.41 4.25 -12.27
N PRO A 196 0.66 5.34 -11.98
CA PRO A 196 -0.75 5.24 -11.65
C PRO A 196 -1.58 4.82 -12.88
N PRO A 197 -2.54 3.89 -12.79
CA PRO A 197 -3.49 3.63 -13.87
C PRO A 197 -4.64 4.66 -13.83
N ASN A 198 -4.35 5.94 -14.04
CA ASN A 198 -5.28 7.04 -13.82
C ASN A 198 -6.49 7.06 -14.76
N GLN A 199 -6.34 6.48 -15.96
CA GLN A 199 -7.38 6.29 -16.98
C GLN A 199 -7.72 4.79 -17.16
N GLY A 200 -7.41 3.97 -16.14
CA GLY A 200 -7.52 2.53 -16.17
C GLY A 200 -6.28 1.86 -16.73
N SER A 201 -6.33 0.54 -16.87
CA SER A 201 -5.26 -0.26 -17.48
C SER A 201 -5.85 -1.11 -18.59
N ALA A 202 -5.40 -0.87 -19.83
CA ALA A 202 -5.73 -1.69 -20.99
C ALA A 202 -5.30 -3.15 -20.77
N PHE A 203 -4.11 -3.35 -20.18
CA PHE A 203 -3.68 -4.69 -19.77
C PHE A 203 -4.68 -5.32 -18.79
N GLY A 204 -5.10 -4.58 -17.76
CA GLY A 204 -6.13 -5.01 -16.80
C GLY A 204 -7.47 -5.38 -17.46
N ARG A 205 -7.91 -4.60 -18.46
CA ARG A 205 -9.11 -4.90 -19.26
C ARG A 205 -9.00 -6.23 -19.99
N THR A 206 -7.88 -6.46 -20.66
CA THR A 206 -7.71 -7.64 -21.52
C THR A 206 -7.46 -8.94 -20.74
N VAL A 207 -6.84 -8.89 -19.57
CA VAL A 207 -6.60 -10.09 -18.74
C VAL A 207 -7.77 -10.45 -17.82
N ASN A 208 -8.84 -9.65 -17.82
CA ASN A 208 -10.02 -9.85 -16.96
C ASN A 208 -10.82 -11.11 -17.33
N ASP A 209 -10.70 -11.61 -18.56
CA ASP A 209 -11.42 -12.82 -19.01
C ASP A 209 -10.71 -14.13 -18.62
N ASN A 210 -9.60 -14.06 -17.87
CA ASN A 210 -8.85 -15.24 -17.43
C ASN A 210 -9.02 -15.46 -15.91
N VAL A 211 -9.80 -16.47 -15.54
CA VAL A 211 -10.13 -16.85 -14.14
C VAL A 211 -8.89 -17.01 -13.25
N LEU A 212 -7.75 -17.44 -13.81
CA LEU A 212 -6.49 -17.56 -13.07
C LEU A 212 -5.87 -16.19 -12.74
N PHE A 213 -6.00 -15.22 -13.65
CA PHE A 213 -5.61 -13.84 -13.40
C PHE A 213 -6.60 -13.17 -12.42
N GLU A 214 -7.91 -13.40 -12.53
CA GLU A 214 -8.89 -12.89 -11.56
C GLU A 214 -8.58 -13.31 -10.13
N ALA A 215 -8.23 -14.58 -9.90
CA ALA A 215 -7.89 -15.10 -8.58
C ALA A 215 -6.63 -14.44 -7.97
N LEU A 216 -5.67 -14.03 -8.82
CA LEU A 216 -4.43 -13.38 -8.40
C LEU A 216 -4.67 -11.90 -8.06
N TRP A 217 -5.38 -11.18 -8.94
CA TRP A 217 -5.60 -9.74 -8.84
C TRP A 217 -6.72 -9.37 -7.85
N GLY A 218 -7.64 -10.31 -7.58
CA GLY A 218 -8.70 -10.18 -6.58
C GLY A 218 -9.69 -9.04 -6.87
N ILE A 219 -10.49 -8.70 -5.86
CA ILE A 219 -11.63 -7.76 -5.99
C ILE A 219 -11.18 -6.40 -6.53
N SER A 220 -10.09 -5.83 -5.98
CA SER A 220 -9.57 -4.55 -6.44
C SER A 220 -9.02 -4.59 -7.87
N GLY A 221 -8.42 -5.72 -8.27
CA GLY A 221 -7.93 -5.91 -9.63
C GLY A 221 -9.04 -5.90 -10.68
N GLN A 222 -10.16 -6.57 -10.38
CA GLN A 222 -11.34 -6.58 -11.25
C GLN A 222 -11.92 -5.17 -11.45
N GLN A 223 -11.90 -4.31 -10.42
CA GLN A 223 -12.37 -2.92 -10.55
C GLN A 223 -11.47 -2.07 -11.45
N LEU A 224 -10.16 -2.33 -11.45
CA LEU A 224 -9.21 -1.63 -12.33
C LEU A 224 -9.25 -2.14 -13.78
N GLY A 225 -9.58 -3.42 -13.97
CA GLY A 225 -9.66 -4.08 -15.26
C GLY A 225 -11.01 -3.92 -15.94
N GLY A 226 -12.10 -4.42 -15.36
CA GLY A 226 -13.38 -4.57 -16.07
C GLY A 226 -14.35 -3.39 -15.98
N ASN A 227 -14.33 -2.63 -14.88
CA ASN A 227 -15.34 -1.59 -14.60
C ASN A 227 -14.72 -0.22 -14.27
N PHE A 228 -13.64 0.13 -14.96
CA PHE A 228 -12.90 1.34 -14.64
C PHE A 228 -13.73 2.61 -14.86
N GLN A 229 -14.62 2.64 -15.86
CA GLN A 229 -15.44 3.82 -16.14
C GLN A 229 -16.35 4.19 -14.94
N ALA A 230 -17.02 3.20 -14.33
CA ALA A 230 -17.81 3.44 -13.12
C ALA A 230 -16.93 3.77 -11.91
N LEU A 231 -15.73 3.17 -11.82
CA LEU A 231 -14.77 3.51 -10.76
C LEU A 231 -14.29 4.96 -10.89
N GLU A 232 -13.99 5.43 -12.11
CA GLU A 232 -13.45 6.76 -12.39
C GLU A 232 -14.37 7.87 -11.87
N GLU A 233 -15.69 7.70 -11.98
CA GLU A 233 -16.68 8.63 -11.41
C GLU A 233 -16.55 8.78 -9.88
N GLN A 234 -16.00 7.77 -9.21
CA GLN A 234 -15.76 7.71 -7.77
C GLN A 234 -14.33 8.11 -7.38
N LEU A 235 -13.52 8.61 -8.32
CA LEU A 235 -12.15 9.05 -8.07
C LEU A 235 -12.07 10.59 -8.01
N GLY A 236 -11.49 11.10 -6.94
CA GLY A 236 -11.10 12.51 -6.83
C GLY A 236 -9.79 12.80 -7.56
N THR A 237 -9.58 14.08 -7.86
CA THR A 237 -8.29 14.63 -8.27
C THR A 237 -7.70 15.37 -7.07
N PRO A 238 -6.41 15.20 -6.75
CA PRO A 238 -5.79 15.95 -5.66
C PRO A 238 -5.91 17.47 -5.84
N ASP A 239 -6.36 18.15 -4.80
CA ASP A 239 -6.48 19.62 -4.70
C ASP A 239 -5.19 20.28 -4.17
N PHE A 240 -4.19 19.46 -3.82
CA PHE A 240 -2.84 19.87 -3.43
C PHE A 240 -1.82 19.48 -4.52
N LYS A 241 -0.58 19.98 -4.41
CA LYS A 241 0.47 19.71 -5.42
C LYS A 241 0.77 18.21 -5.53
N PHE A 242 0.62 17.66 -6.72
CA PHE A 242 1.05 16.30 -7.02
C PHE A 242 1.84 16.21 -8.32
N GLY A 243 2.69 15.19 -8.41
CA GLY A 243 3.50 14.90 -9.58
C GLY A 243 3.38 13.43 -9.97
N ILE A 244 3.57 13.13 -11.25
CA ILE A 244 3.44 11.77 -11.79
C ILE A 244 4.76 11.33 -12.42
N ILE A 245 5.19 10.12 -12.09
CA ILE A 245 6.34 9.45 -12.71
C ILE A 245 5.83 8.20 -13.42
N ALA A 246 5.94 8.18 -14.75
CA ALA A 246 5.58 7.06 -15.59
C ALA A 246 6.80 6.20 -15.95
N GLY A 247 6.66 4.89 -15.94
CA GLY A 247 7.69 4.00 -16.46
C GLY A 247 7.52 3.81 -17.96
N HIS A 248 8.62 3.63 -18.67
CA HIS A 248 8.62 2.97 -19.96
C HIS A 248 9.94 2.25 -20.17
N LEU A 249 9.99 1.28 -21.07
CA LEU A 249 11.26 0.69 -21.50
C LEU A 249 11.75 1.33 -22.80
N GLU A 250 12.96 1.87 -22.77
CA GLU A 250 13.64 2.40 -23.96
C GLU A 250 14.55 1.33 -24.56
N ASN A 251 14.66 1.30 -25.89
CA ASN A 251 15.67 0.54 -26.64
C ASN A 251 15.72 -0.96 -26.33
N VAL A 252 14.58 -1.58 -25.98
CA VAL A 252 14.46 -3.02 -25.79
C VAL A 252 13.40 -3.63 -26.71
N PRO A 253 13.58 -4.88 -27.16
CA PRO A 253 12.60 -5.57 -28.01
C PRO A 253 11.35 -6.01 -27.23
N ILE A 254 11.39 -5.99 -25.90
CA ILE A 254 10.28 -6.40 -25.05
C ILE A 254 9.22 -5.30 -25.04
N ARG A 255 8.04 -5.60 -25.60
CA ARG A 255 6.85 -4.75 -25.57
C ARG A 255 5.64 -5.57 -25.16
N ASN A 256 4.65 -4.90 -24.56
CA ASN A 256 3.34 -5.50 -24.34
C ASN A 256 2.45 -5.15 -25.54
N PRO A 257 2.04 -6.13 -26.38
CA PRO A 257 1.24 -5.85 -27.58
C PRO A 257 -0.17 -5.34 -27.26
N LEU A 258 -0.62 -5.42 -26.01
CA LEU A 258 -1.91 -4.92 -25.54
C LEU A 258 -1.88 -3.43 -25.15
N LEU A 259 -0.71 -2.81 -25.16
CA LEU A 259 -0.51 -1.41 -24.77
C LEU A 259 -0.02 -0.60 -25.97
N ASP A 260 -0.77 0.44 -26.32
CA ASP A 260 -0.37 1.36 -27.37
C ASP A 260 0.69 2.36 -26.88
N GLY A 261 1.84 2.38 -27.54
CA GLY A 261 2.92 3.33 -27.28
C GLY A 261 3.84 2.98 -26.10
N PRO A 262 4.62 3.96 -25.60
CA PRO A 262 5.55 3.74 -24.49
C PRO A 262 4.81 3.27 -23.22
N SER A 263 5.32 2.21 -22.59
CA SER A 263 4.72 1.61 -21.40
C SER A 263 5.73 0.89 -20.54
N ASP A 264 5.38 0.68 -19.28
CA ASP A 264 6.17 -0.06 -18.29
C ASP A 264 5.85 -1.57 -18.27
N LEU A 265 5.24 -2.07 -19.36
CA LEU A 265 4.66 -3.40 -19.57
C LEU A 265 3.30 -3.66 -18.92
N VAL A 266 2.78 -2.76 -18.07
CA VAL A 266 1.46 -2.92 -17.43
C VAL A 266 0.56 -1.71 -17.66
N VAL A 267 1.13 -0.51 -17.60
CA VAL A 267 0.45 0.77 -17.77
C VAL A 267 1.21 1.58 -18.82
N SER A 268 0.47 2.11 -19.80
CA SER A 268 1.04 3.03 -20.78
C SER A 268 1.31 4.41 -20.17
N VAL A 269 2.28 5.13 -20.72
CA VAL A 269 2.57 6.52 -20.32
C VAL A 269 1.31 7.38 -20.42
N LYS A 270 0.46 7.15 -21.44
CA LYS A 270 -0.81 7.87 -21.62
C LYS A 270 -1.77 7.63 -20.46
N GLU A 271 -1.97 6.38 -20.05
CA GLU A 271 -2.87 6.00 -18.95
C GLU A 271 -2.46 6.56 -17.60
N THR A 272 -1.17 6.89 -17.43
CA THR A 272 -0.69 7.52 -16.19
C THR A 272 -1.08 8.97 -16.02
N LYS A 273 -1.41 9.68 -17.11
CA LYS A 273 -1.67 11.11 -17.06
C LYS A 273 -2.96 11.41 -16.31
N LEU A 274 -2.93 12.47 -15.51
CA LEU A 274 -4.09 13.04 -14.81
C LEU A 274 -3.95 14.56 -14.81
N SER A 275 -5.01 15.25 -15.23
CA SER A 275 -5.08 16.72 -15.22
C SER A 275 -4.90 17.25 -13.79
N GLY A 276 -4.21 18.38 -13.67
CA GLY A 276 -3.85 19.01 -12.40
C GLY A 276 -2.46 18.62 -11.88
N ALA A 277 -1.78 17.66 -12.51
CA ALA A 277 -0.43 17.29 -12.11
C ALA A 277 0.52 18.48 -12.34
N SER A 278 1.19 18.90 -11.27
CA SER A 278 2.12 20.05 -11.31
C SER A 278 3.46 19.73 -11.97
N ASP A 279 3.79 18.45 -12.10
CA ASP A 279 4.98 17.99 -12.81
C ASP A 279 4.80 16.54 -13.28
N PHE A 280 5.48 16.19 -14.37
CA PHE A 280 5.43 14.88 -14.99
C PHE A 280 6.82 14.45 -15.46
N ARG A 281 7.22 13.21 -15.19
CA ARG A 281 8.45 12.62 -15.72
C ARG A 281 8.22 11.20 -16.19
N THR A 282 9.05 10.78 -17.14
CA THR A 282 9.19 9.38 -17.49
C THR A 282 10.54 8.87 -17.00
N VAL A 283 10.63 7.57 -16.72
CA VAL A 283 11.88 6.89 -16.36
C VAL A 283 11.97 5.56 -17.09
N ASN A 284 13.20 5.15 -17.45
CA ASN A 284 13.45 3.86 -18.08
C ASN A 284 13.30 2.72 -17.05
N SER A 285 12.11 2.15 -16.92
CA SER A 285 11.80 1.11 -15.95
C SER A 285 10.54 0.31 -16.28
N THR A 286 10.51 -0.94 -15.85
CA THR A 286 9.28 -1.74 -15.77
C THR A 286 8.40 -1.30 -14.61
N HIS A 287 7.11 -1.67 -14.67
CA HIS A 287 6.11 -1.40 -13.64
C HIS A 287 6.54 -1.92 -12.26
N THR A 288 7.22 -3.07 -12.27
CA THR A 288 7.63 -3.82 -11.08
C THR A 288 8.91 -3.29 -10.44
N ARG A 289 9.67 -2.44 -11.13
CA ARG A 289 10.97 -1.92 -10.70
C ARG A 289 11.01 -0.40 -10.52
N ILE A 290 9.97 0.32 -10.97
CA ILE A 290 9.95 1.80 -11.00
C ILE A 290 10.24 2.44 -9.64
N MET A 291 9.74 1.83 -8.56
CA MET A 291 9.94 2.30 -7.19
C MET A 291 11.37 2.14 -6.66
N ASN A 292 12.20 1.35 -7.34
CA ASN A 292 13.61 1.11 -7.00
C ASN A 292 14.57 1.82 -7.97
N GLN A 293 14.02 2.46 -9.01
CA GLN A 293 14.79 3.12 -10.05
C GLN A 293 15.39 4.41 -9.47
N ARG A 294 16.67 4.67 -9.75
CA ARG A 294 17.45 5.72 -9.07
C ARG A 294 16.88 7.12 -9.29
N GLU A 295 16.54 7.47 -10.52
CA GLU A 295 15.91 8.73 -10.91
C GLU A 295 14.53 8.86 -10.26
N THR A 296 13.73 7.79 -10.16
CA THR A 296 12.47 7.80 -9.38
C THR A 296 12.74 8.17 -7.93
N LEU A 297 13.73 7.55 -7.28
CA LEU A 297 14.07 7.86 -5.88
C LEU A 297 14.44 9.34 -5.70
N GLN A 298 15.24 9.87 -6.63
CA GLN A 298 15.67 11.27 -6.63
C GLN A 298 14.50 12.22 -6.85
N TYR A 299 13.67 11.95 -7.86
CA TYR A 299 12.47 12.72 -8.19
C TYR A 299 11.47 12.73 -7.04
N VAL A 300 11.18 11.57 -6.43
CA VAL A 300 10.27 11.51 -5.28
C VAL A 300 10.77 12.40 -4.15
N HIS A 301 12.04 12.25 -3.75
CA HIS A 301 12.62 13.06 -2.69
C HIS A 301 12.56 14.56 -3.01
N HIS A 302 12.94 14.95 -4.23
CA HIS A 302 12.94 16.36 -4.65
C HIS A 302 11.52 16.94 -4.68
N PHE A 303 10.55 16.20 -5.21
CA PHE A 303 9.16 16.64 -5.30
C PHE A 303 8.52 16.78 -3.92
N LEU A 304 8.72 15.83 -3.01
CA LEU A 304 8.17 15.94 -1.66
C LEU A 304 8.72 17.16 -0.92
N LYS A 305 9.96 17.55 -1.19
CA LYS A 305 10.59 18.73 -0.58
C LYS A 305 10.17 20.05 -1.25
N HIS A 306 10.16 20.09 -2.58
CA HIS A 306 10.08 21.34 -3.35
C HIS A 306 8.80 21.50 -4.19
N GLY A 307 8.13 20.40 -4.55
CA GLY A 307 6.94 20.39 -5.39
C GLY A 307 7.22 20.38 -6.91
N TYR A 308 8.42 19.97 -7.31
CA TYR A 308 8.84 19.70 -8.69
C TYR A 308 9.91 18.59 -8.69
N PHE A 309 10.13 17.92 -9.81
CA PHE A 309 11.04 16.76 -9.88
C PHE A 309 12.52 17.14 -10.03
N GLU A 310 12.82 18.23 -10.73
CA GLU A 310 14.20 18.68 -11.00
C GLU A 310 14.41 20.15 -10.61
N THR A 311 13.72 21.06 -11.30
CA THR A 311 13.75 22.50 -11.03
C THR A 311 12.37 23.11 -11.29
N ALA A 312 12.10 24.27 -10.70
CA ALA A 312 10.85 25.00 -10.98
C ALA A 312 10.71 25.40 -12.46
N LYS A 313 11.82 25.54 -13.20
CA LYS A 313 11.81 25.95 -14.62
C LYS A 313 11.56 24.79 -15.58
N THR A 314 11.83 23.55 -15.16
CA THR A 314 11.71 22.36 -16.02
C THR A 314 10.41 21.59 -15.76
N GLN A 315 9.46 22.14 -15.02
CA GLN A 315 8.19 21.47 -14.74
C GLN A 315 7.43 21.16 -16.03
N LEU A 316 6.84 19.97 -16.08
CA LEU A 316 5.98 19.54 -17.18
C LEU A 316 4.56 19.30 -16.63
N PRO A 317 3.78 20.37 -16.37
CA PRO A 317 2.44 20.22 -15.83
C PRO A 317 1.49 19.56 -16.83
N ILE A 318 0.54 18.79 -16.32
CA ILE A 318 -0.56 18.22 -17.11
C ILE A 318 -1.80 19.06 -16.85
N LYS A 319 -2.23 19.77 -17.89
CA LYS A 319 -3.46 20.55 -17.90
C LYS A 319 -4.66 19.65 -18.17
#